data_AF-A0A0E9TM74-F1
#
_entry.id   AF-A0A0E9TM74-F1
#
_cell.length_a   1.000
_cell.length_b   1.000
_cell.length_c   1.000
_cell.angle_alpha   90.00
_cell.angle_beta   90.00
_cell.angle_gamma   90.00
#
_symmetry.space_group_name_H-M   'P 1'
#
loop_
_entity.id
_entity.type
_entity.pdbx_description
1 polymer ?
#
loop_
_entity_poly.entity_id
_entity_poly.type
_entity_poly.pdbx_seq_one_letter_code
_entity_poly.pdbx_strand_id
1 'polypeptide(L)'
;MNVNGITFVGSVKEKTVARNLYAQARARGKAAGIVRSNSLDMETFKTEVHVPAGSKIEFELHYQEMMQRKLGVYEHSLHLQPGRLVPQLQVDVYIYEPKGISLLKLQHTGRTILQNGRK
;
A
#
# COMPACT_ATOMS: atom_id res chain seq x y z
N MET A 1 2.10 -6.70 9.35
CA MET A 1 0.74 -7.28 9.31
C MET A 1 0.36 -7.67 10.72
N ASN A 2 -0.76 -7.17 11.24
CA ASN A 2 -1.29 -7.59 12.53
C ASN A 2 -2.53 -8.47 12.29
N VAL A 3 -2.63 -9.58 13.03
CA VAL A 3 -3.80 -10.47 12.99
C VAL A 3 -4.25 -10.73 14.42
N ASN A 4 -5.43 -10.22 14.78
CA ASN A 4 -5.99 -10.34 16.13
C ASN A 4 -5.01 -9.92 17.25
N GLY A 5 -4.20 -8.88 17.04
CA GLY A 5 -3.21 -8.39 18.00
C GLY A 5 -1.80 -8.96 17.82
N ILE A 6 -1.61 -10.00 17.01
CA ILE A 6 -0.30 -10.61 16.77
C ILE A 6 0.37 -9.95 15.55
N THR A 7 1.54 -9.34 15.75
CA THR A 7 2.29 -8.65 14.70
C THR A 7 3.28 -9.57 14.00
N PHE A 8 3.18 -9.62 12.67
CA PHE A 8 4.08 -10.29 11.75
C PHE A 8 4.84 -9.26 10.91
N VAL A 9 6.17 -9.34 10.96
CA VAL A 9 7.09 -8.52 10.15
C VAL A 9 7.51 -9.30 8.91
N GLY A 10 7.44 -8.68 7.74
CA GLY A 10 7.85 -9.31 6.49
C GLY A 10 9.37 -9.44 6.38
N SER A 11 9.83 -10.57 5.83
CA SER A 11 11.24 -10.77 5.49
C SER A 11 11.43 -10.85 3.99
N VAL A 12 12.41 -10.14 3.44
CA VAL A 12 12.77 -10.26 2.02
C VAL A 12 13.39 -11.65 1.78
N LYS A 13 12.87 -12.35 0.77
CA LYS A 13 13.33 -13.67 0.34
C LYS A 13 13.38 -13.71 -1.18
N GLU A 14 14.13 -14.67 -1.72
CA GLU A 14 14.07 -15.00 -3.13
C GLU A 14 12.61 -15.29 -3.54
N LYS A 15 12.25 -14.89 -4.76
CA LYS A 15 10.89 -14.86 -5.29
C LYS A 15 10.17 -16.21 -5.21
N THR A 16 10.82 -17.31 -5.60
CA THR A 16 10.24 -18.66 -5.52
C THR A 16 10.11 -19.14 -4.07
N VAL A 17 11.11 -18.86 -3.23
CA VAL A 17 11.07 -19.18 -1.80
C VAL A 17 9.90 -18.47 -1.11
N ALA A 18 9.73 -17.16 -1.32
CA ALA A 18 8.64 -16.38 -0.74
C ALA A 18 7.26 -16.93 -1.16
N ARG A 19 7.10 -17.29 -2.44
CA ARG A 19 5.85 -17.87 -2.97
C ARG A 19 5.52 -19.22 -2.36
N ASN A 20 6.52 -20.09 -2.25
CA ASN A 20 6.33 -21.43 -1.67
C ASN A 20 5.93 -21.33 -0.19
N LEU A 21 6.59 -20.46 0.58
CA LEU A 21 6.24 -20.22 1.99
C LEU A 21 4.81 -19.70 2.15
N TYR A 22 4.41 -18.73 1.32
CA TYR A 22 3.04 -18.20 1.31
C TYR A 22 2.01 -19.28 0.97
N ALA A 23 2.24 -20.04 -0.10
CA ALA A 23 1.33 -21.10 -0.53
C ALA A 23 1.15 -22.19 0.54
N GLN A 24 2.24 -22.62 1.19
CA GLN A 24 2.19 -23.60 2.28
C GLN A 24 1.48 -23.06 3.53
N ALA A 25 1.68 -21.79 3.88
CA ALA A 25 0.98 -21.17 5.00
C ALA A 25 -0.53 -21.10 4.73
N ARG A 26 -0.92 -20.65 3.53
CA ARG A 26 -2.31 -20.62 3.07
C ARG A 26 -2.96 -22.01 3.06
N ALA A 27 -2.27 -23.02 2.54
CA ALA A 27 -2.78 -24.40 2.51
C ALA A 27 -3.05 -24.97 3.91
N ARG A 28 -2.33 -24.48 4.93
CA ARG A 28 -2.54 -24.84 6.34
C ARG A 28 -3.53 -23.93 7.07
N GLY A 29 -4.25 -23.05 6.36
CA GLY A 29 -5.20 -22.10 6.96
C GLY A 29 -4.56 -21.06 7.87
N LYS A 30 -3.24 -20.83 7.76
CA LYS A 30 -2.53 -19.83 8.56
C LYS A 30 -2.68 -18.45 7.93
N ALA A 31 -2.80 -17.42 8.76
CA ALA A 31 -2.69 -16.06 8.27
C ALA A 31 -1.33 -15.85 7.59
N ALA A 32 -1.36 -15.30 6.37
CA ALA A 32 -0.17 -15.16 5.55
C ALA A 32 -0.28 -13.92 4.67
N GLY A 33 0.83 -13.25 4.44
CA GLY A 33 0.93 -12.13 3.51
C GLY A 33 2.11 -12.30 2.58
N ILE A 34 1.96 -11.90 1.32
CA ILE A 34 3.06 -11.80 0.36
C ILE A 34 2.97 -10.45 -0.36
N VAL A 35 4.08 -9.73 -0.40
CA VAL A 35 4.23 -8.49 -1.17
C VAL A 35 5.15 -8.79 -2.34
N ARG A 36 4.75 -8.36 -3.54
CA ARG A 36 5.50 -8.58 -4.77
C ARG A 36 5.58 -7.27 -5.54
N SER A 37 6.76 -6.93 -6.05
CA SER A 37 6.91 -5.92 -7.09
C SER A 37 7.02 -6.62 -8.46
N ASN A 38 6.68 -5.90 -9.52
CA ASN A 38 7.07 -6.33 -10.86
C ASN A 38 8.56 -6.04 -11.06
N SER A 39 9.28 -6.89 -11.81
CA SER A 39 10.73 -6.73 -12.01
C SER A 39 11.10 -5.51 -12.87
N LEU A 40 10.12 -4.94 -13.58
CA LEU A 40 10.30 -3.79 -14.48
C LEU A 40 9.91 -2.46 -13.81
N ASP A 41 8.98 -2.50 -12.86
CA ASP A 41 8.51 -1.31 -12.12
C ASP A 41 8.60 -1.58 -10.62
N MET A 42 9.59 -0.96 -9.97
CA MET A 42 9.69 -0.92 -8.50
C MET A 42 8.62 0.00 -7.87
N GLU A 43 7.77 0.61 -8.68
CA GLU A 43 6.73 1.55 -8.26
C GLU A 43 5.40 0.86 -7.94
N THR A 44 5.18 -0.36 -8.44
CA THR A 44 3.92 -1.10 -8.21
C THR A 44 4.13 -2.27 -7.26
N PHE A 45 3.52 -2.17 -6.07
CA PHE A 45 3.47 -3.25 -5.10
C PHE A 45 2.11 -3.95 -5.14
N LYS A 46 2.13 -5.27 -5.33
CA LYS A 46 0.96 -6.13 -5.16
C LYS A 46 1.07 -6.93 -3.87
N THR A 47 0.16 -6.66 -2.94
CA THR A 47 0.00 -7.41 -1.70
C THR A 47 -1.14 -8.40 -1.82
N GLU A 48 -0.88 -9.66 -1.46
CA GLU A 48 -1.91 -10.70 -1.31
C GLU A 48 -1.87 -11.21 0.13
N VAL A 49 -3.04 -11.22 0.79
CA VAL A 49 -3.18 -11.69 2.16
C VAL A 49 -4.22 -12.82 2.25
N HIS A 50 -3.90 -13.86 3.00
CA HIS A 50 -4.85 -14.87 3.41
C HIS A 50 -5.23 -14.62 4.87
N VAL A 51 -6.55 -14.49 5.11
CA VAL A 51 -7.13 -14.14 6.41
C VAL A 51 -8.03 -15.28 6.85
N PRO A 52 -7.77 -15.91 8.00
CA PRO A 52 -8.68 -16.90 8.58
C PRO A 52 -10.06 -16.31 8.87
N ALA A 53 -11.10 -17.14 8.86
CA ALA A 53 -12.46 -16.70 9.16
C ALA A 53 -12.56 -16.13 10.57
N GLY A 54 -13.32 -15.04 10.73
CA GLY A 54 -13.49 -14.37 12.03
C GLY A 54 -12.29 -13.55 12.51
N SER A 55 -11.23 -13.40 11.71
CA SER A 55 -10.07 -12.59 12.08
C SER A 55 -10.18 -11.14 11.61
N LYS A 56 -9.66 -10.22 12.44
CA LYS A 56 -9.35 -8.84 12.04
C LYS A 56 -7.88 -8.78 11.59
N ILE A 57 -7.65 -8.13 10.45
CA ILE A 57 -6.31 -7.92 9.91
C ILE A 57 -6.04 -6.44 9.73
N GLU A 58 -4.82 -6.03 10.06
CA GLU A 58 -4.27 -4.71 9.74
C GLU A 58 -2.99 -4.92 8.92
N PHE A 59 -2.92 -4.24 7.78
CA PHE A 59 -1.79 -4.32 6.87
C PHE A 59 -1.15 -2.94 6.74
N GLU A 60 0.16 -2.91 6.87
CA GLU A 60 0.98 -1.71 6.77
C GLU A 60 2.12 -2.00 5.78
N LEU A 61 2.34 -1.05 4.87
CA LEU A 61 3.44 -1.08 3.91
C LEU A 61 4.27 0.18 4.10
N HIS A 62 5.53 0.00 4.49
CA HIS A 62 6.53 1.05 4.46
C HIS A 62 7.38 0.88 3.21
N TYR A 63 7.46 1.93 2.39
CA TYR A 63 8.36 2.00 1.26
C TYR A 63 9.07 3.34 1.25
N GLN A 64 10.24 3.37 0.63
CA GLN A 64 11.03 4.56 0.41
C GLN A 64 11.39 4.62 -1.06
N GLU A 65 11.29 5.82 -1.64
CA GLU A 65 11.71 6.10 -3.00
C GLU A 65 12.64 7.30 -3.02
N MET A 66 13.59 7.31 -3.96
CA MET A 66 14.41 8.49 -4.24
C MET A 66 13.74 9.28 -5.36
N MET A 67 13.14 10.41 -5.02
CA MET A 67 12.50 11.28 -6.00
C MET A 67 13.53 11.95 -6.90
N GLN A 68 13.29 11.92 -8.21
CA GLN A 68 14.10 12.63 -9.19
C GLN A 68 13.51 13.99 -9.51
N ARG A 69 14.34 15.03 -9.44
CA ARG A 69 13.94 16.39 -9.82
C ARG A 69 14.09 16.56 -11.34
N LYS A 70 13.00 16.92 -12.03
CA LYS A 70 13.00 17.20 -13.47
C LYS A 70 12.41 18.58 -13.70
N LEU A 71 13.11 19.41 -14.49
CA LEU A 71 12.69 20.80 -14.79
C LEU A 71 12.33 21.62 -13.54
N GLY A 72 13.04 21.40 -12.44
CA GLY A 72 12.85 22.14 -11.18
C GLY A 72 11.73 21.63 -10.28
N VAL A 73 10.99 20.59 -10.66
CA VAL A 73 9.88 20.02 -9.87
C VAL A 73 10.12 18.56 -9.51
N TYR A 74 9.49 18.13 -8.42
CA TYR A 74 9.34 16.74 -8.02
C TYR A 74 7.91 16.31 -8.32
N GLU A 75 7.73 15.10 -8.84
CA GLU A 75 6.41 14.54 -9.15
C GLU A 75 6.25 13.22 -8.42
N HIS A 76 5.16 13.09 -7.65
CA HIS A 76 4.79 11.86 -6.95
C HIS A 76 3.35 11.51 -7.31
N SER A 77 3.13 10.26 -7.72
CA SER A 77 1.81 9.76 -8.13
C SER A 77 1.41 8.56 -7.28
N LEU A 78 0.32 8.71 -6.53
CA LEU A 78 -0.24 7.64 -5.70
C LEU A 78 -1.48 7.04 -6.36
N HIS A 79 -1.40 5.78 -6.78
CA HIS A 79 -2.50 5.06 -7.40
C HIS A 79 -3.27 4.24 -6.36
N LEU A 80 -4.45 4.74 -5.95
CA LEU A 80 -5.31 4.07 -4.98
C LEU A 80 -6.56 3.50 -5.66
N GLN A 81 -6.59 2.18 -5.82
CA GLN A 81 -7.75 1.46 -6.36
C GLN A 81 -8.20 0.37 -5.39
N PRO A 82 -8.95 0.73 -4.34
CA PRO A 82 -9.54 -0.27 -3.47
C PRO A 82 -10.57 -1.09 -4.26
N GLY A 83 -10.46 -2.42 -4.22
CA GLY A 83 -11.37 -3.32 -4.95
C GLY A 83 -12.81 -3.38 -4.38
N ARG A 84 -13.11 -2.60 -3.35
CA ARG A 84 -14.41 -2.48 -2.68
C ARG A 84 -14.55 -1.10 -2.04
N LEU A 85 -15.77 -0.71 -1.67
CA LEU A 85 -16.01 0.54 -0.94
C LEU A 85 -15.25 0.53 0.40
N VAL A 86 -14.53 1.61 0.66
CA VAL A 86 -13.77 1.83 1.90
C VAL A 86 -14.47 2.91 2.72
N PRO A 87 -14.90 2.64 3.96
CA PRO A 87 -15.59 3.63 4.79
C PRO A 87 -14.76 4.89 5.06
N GLN A 88 -13.45 4.73 5.24
CA GLN A 88 -12.50 5.81 5.47
C GLN A 88 -11.27 5.62 4.60
N LEU A 89 -11.14 6.45 3.57
CA LEU A 89 -9.94 6.54 2.74
C LEU A 89 -9.34 7.93 2.92
N GLN A 90 -8.13 8.00 3.46
CA GLN A 90 -7.44 9.23 3.79
C GLN A 90 -6.02 9.20 3.23
N VAL A 91 -5.56 10.35 2.73
CA VAL A 91 -4.20 10.55 2.21
C VAL A 91 -3.65 11.82 2.82
N ASP A 92 -2.61 11.68 3.63
CA ASP A 92 -1.88 12.81 4.21
C ASP A 92 -0.50 12.88 3.58
N VAL A 93 -0.12 14.08 3.10
CA VAL A 93 1.18 14.31 2.44
C VAL A 93 1.92 15.40 3.20
N TYR A 94 3.09 15.04 3.74
CA TYR A 94 3.96 15.94 4.47
C TYR A 94 5.22 16.21 3.64
N ILE A 95 5.42 17.48 3.26
CA ILE A 95 6.56 17.91 2.44
C ILE A 95 7.44 18.81 3.27
N TYR A 96 8.72 18.47 3.36
CA TYR A 96 9.74 19.31 3.96
C TYR A 96 10.82 19.60 2.92
N GLU A 97 10.93 20.86 2.51
CA GLU A 97 11.94 21.33 1.56
C GLU A 97 12.80 22.41 2.21
N PRO A 98 14.08 22.15 2.51
CA PRO A 98 14.94 23.11 3.22
C PRO A 98 15.08 24.46 2.53
N LYS A 99 14.97 24.50 1.20
CA LYS A 99 15.05 25.73 0.39
C LYS A 99 13.71 26.46 0.25
N GLY A 100 12.66 25.94 0.89
CA GLY A 100 11.29 26.39 0.73
C GLY A 100 10.58 25.74 -0.45
N ILE A 101 9.25 25.70 -0.36
CA ILE A 101 8.37 25.20 -1.41
C ILE A 101 7.96 26.40 -2.28
N SER A 102 8.46 26.45 -3.52
CA SER A 102 8.10 27.53 -4.46
C SER A 102 6.81 27.26 -5.24
N LEU A 103 6.45 25.99 -5.40
CA LEU A 103 5.25 25.52 -6.10
C LEU A 103 4.78 24.20 -5.49
N LEU A 104 3.47 24.10 -5.24
CA LEU A 104 2.80 22.86 -4.90
C LEU A 104 1.56 22.72 -5.78
N LYS A 105 1.45 21.57 -6.46
CA LYS A 105 0.29 21.25 -7.29
C LYS A 105 -0.21 19.86 -6.95
N LEU A 106 -1.48 19.77 -6.60
CA LEU A 106 -2.17 18.49 -6.38
C LEU A 106 -3.14 18.25 -7.52
N GLN A 107 -3.08 17.06 -8.11
CA GLN A 107 -4.04 16.58 -9.08
C GLN A 107 -4.64 15.28 -8.56
N HIS A 108 -5.96 15.14 -8.64
CA HIS A 108 -6.65 13.91 -8.32
C HIS A 108 -7.61 13.57 -9.46
N THR A 109 -7.69 12.29 -9.80
CA THR A 109 -8.57 11.78 -10.85
C THR A 109 -9.45 10.73 -10.20
N GLY A 110 -10.66 11.11 -9.77
CA GLY A 110 -11.54 10.22 -9.01
C GLY A 110 -13.01 10.41 -9.39
N ARG A 111 -13.80 9.33 -9.30
CA ARG A 111 -15.27 9.42 -9.29
C ARG A 111 -15.71 9.76 -7.87
N THR A 112 -16.08 11.01 -7.60
CA THR A 112 -16.72 11.40 -6.35
C THR A 112 -18.12 10.80 -6.29
N ILE A 113 -18.31 9.73 -5.49
CA ILE A 113 -19.66 9.26 -5.15
C ILE A 113 -20.09 10.13 -3.97
N LEU A 114 -20.89 11.16 -4.24
CA LEU A 114 -21.52 11.98 -3.21
C LEU A 114 -22.41 11.07 -2.36
N GLN A 115 -21.97 10.75 -1.13
CA GLN A 115 -22.89 10.24 -0.12
C GLN A 115 -23.73 11.42 0.34
N ASN A 116 -24.95 11.51 -0.19
CA ASN A 116 -25.97 12.38 0.36
C ASN A 116 -26.26 11.94 1.81
N GLY A 117 -25.77 12.72 2.76
CA GLY A 117 -26.18 12.61 4.16
C GLY A 117 -27.68 12.84 4.26
N ARG A 118 -28.40 11.88 4.83
CA ARG A 118 -29.66 12.17 5.51
C ARG A 118 -29.31 12.57 6.94
N LYS A 119 -29.71 13.79 7.30
CA LYS A 119 -29.92 14.19 8.69
C LYS A 119 -31.00 13.32 9.33
#